data_AF-A0A1Q9P907-F1
#
_entry.id   AF-A0A1Q9P907-F1
#
_cell.length_a   1.000
_cell.length_b   1.000
_cell.length_c   1.000
_cell.angle_alpha   90.00
_cell.angle_beta   90.00
_cell.angle_gamma   90.00
#
_symmetry.space_group_name_H-M   'P 1'
#
loop_
_entity.id
_entity.type
_entity.pdbx_description
1 polymer ?
#
loop_
_entity_poly.entity_id
_entity_poly.type
_entity_poly.pdbx_seq_one_letter_code
_entity_poly.pdbx_strand_id
1 'polypeptide(L)'
;MVKEIIVLRETGILLFHYSVSGTRRLDELAAAFLSAVGSFAQEVSQDRITVMSFAKNKLVWERKGDLYFIALVSEEDSGEIHRVILQDLAEQFVSTYYSDLRRELPDSKRFRPFADIVEVTLQKFDGIPGLARRYKTVLLPAEELNTLKRVLSEVEVNRDILRGGMITSDGHVAVSNLRAYELEAALDFVPTAIEKISMKEHSSLEKGSSFLLIQIPKKGIAAFVVKLGMSEKTYLDLVNPFTSLLQLTSFENARKFEPDKVEGPISFYDFDAVETAVPIEDIRRETKMSLSAFSESIQSGALRLVNSIHETSIVIEVVDASSLIREQADEVLAQLIAKGVVRISKLFPVMEDRDERFVAYLEVIGIKKRDFDIVDSIWKYCNGSLSLREISERSDVPAQRILEVLRALGNHVKWLKERVLSHVR
;
A
#
# COMPACT_ATOMS: atom_id res chain seq x y z
N MET A 1 -2.42 4.97 -9.91
CA MET A 1 -2.22 5.01 -8.43
C MET A 1 -2.69 6.34 -7.84
N VAL A 2 -3.22 6.37 -6.59
CA VAL A 2 -3.40 7.64 -5.86
C VAL A 2 -2.04 8.32 -5.67
N LYS A 3 -1.88 9.53 -6.22
CA LYS A 3 -0.66 10.34 -6.12
C LYS A 3 -0.71 11.23 -4.89
N GLU A 4 -1.84 11.91 -4.72
CA GLU A 4 -2.10 12.83 -3.61
C GLU A 4 -3.55 12.70 -3.14
N ILE A 5 -3.77 12.89 -1.84
CA ILE A 5 -5.10 13.05 -1.24
C ILE A 5 -5.14 14.38 -0.50
N ILE A 6 -6.22 15.12 -0.71
CA ILE A 6 -6.42 16.46 -0.16
C ILE A 6 -7.79 16.49 0.52
N VAL A 7 -7.85 17.11 1.69
CA VAL A 7 -9.12 17.48 2.34
C VAL A 7 -9.21 18.99 2.42
N LEU A 8 -10.22 19.54 1.76
CA LEU A 8 -10.52 20.97 1.70
C LEU A 8 -11.90 21.23 2.28
N ARG A 9 -12.09 22.42 2.88
CA ARG A 9 -13.44 22.96 3.05
C ARG A 9 -13.95 23.57 1.74
N GLU A 10 -15.26 23.72 1.64
CA GLU A 10 -15.92 24.48 0.57
C GLU A 10 -15.40 25.93 0.47
N THR A 11 -14.90 26.50 1.58
CA THR A 11 -14.24 27.81 1.60
C THR A 11 -12.83 27.84 1.00
N GLY A 12 -12.28 26.68 0.60
CA GLY A 12 -10.92 26.54 0.08
C GLY A 12 -9.84 26.36 1.14
N ILE A 13 -10.19 26.27 2.43
CA ILE A 13 -9.22 26.02 3.50
C ILE A 13 -8.69 24.59 3.43
N LEU A 14 -7.38 24.43 3.23
CA LEU A 14 -6.68 23.15 3.27
C LEU A 14 -6.57 22.62 4.71
N LEU A 15 -7.27 21.53 4.99
CA LEU A 15 -7.24 20.87 6.29
C LEU A 15 -6.16 19.80 6.34
N PHE A 16 -6.01 19.04 5.26
CA PHE A 16 -5.10 17.91 5.20
C PHE A 16 -4.55 17.70 3.79
N HIS A 17 -3.28 17.29 3.72
CA HIS A 17 -2.63 16.86 2.50
C HIS A 17 -1.79 15.61 2.76
N TYR A 18 -1.91 14.66 1.85
CA TYR A 18 -1.13 13.45 1.77
C TYR A 18 -0.56 13.30 0.36
N SER A 19 0.72 12.89 0.26
CA SER A 19 1.42 12.64 -1.01
C SER A 19 2.23 11.36 -0.92
N VAL A 20 1.97 10.44 -1.86
CA VAL A 20 2.69 9.14 -1.95
C VAL A 20 4.16 9.34 -2.36
N SER A 21 4.48 10.42 -3.09
CA SER A 21 5.87 10.70 -3.50
C SER A 21 6.63 11.61 -2.52
N GLY A 22 5.96 12.09 -1.47
CA GLY A 22 6.50 13.09 -0.54
C GLY A 22 6.69 14.49 -1.15
N THR A 23 6.44 14.66 -2.45
CA THR A 23 6.43 15.98 -3.09
C THR A 23 5.09 16.67 -2.87
N ARG A 24 5.11 17.95 -2.51
CA ARG A 24 3.91 18.79 -2.42
C ARG A 24 3.77 19.59 -3.70
N ARG A 25 2.98 19.11 -4.67
CA ARG A 25 2.70 19.87 -5.91
C ARG A 25 1.53 20.86 -5.76
N LEU A 26 1.19 21.23 -4.51
CA LEU A 26 -0.19 21.55 -4.14
C LEU A 26 -0.62 23.00 -4.15
N ASP A 27 0.15 23.92 -4.72
CA ASP A 27 -0.31 25.29 -4.88
C ASP A 27 -1.09 25.48 -6.21
N GLU A 28 -0.79 24.68 -7.24
CA GLU A 28 -1.42 24.79 -8.56
C GLU A 28 -2.75 24.02 -8.65
N LEU A 29 -2.87 22.88 -7.96
CA LEU A 29 -4.03 21.98 -8.04
C LEU A 29 -5.23 22.45 -7.20
N ALA A 30 -5.00 23.04 -6.03
CA ALA A 30 -6.08 23.59 -5.21
C ALA A 30 -6.77 24.77 -5.91
N ALA A 31 -5.99 25.62 -6.58
CA ALA A 31 -6.51 26.72 -7.40
C ALA A 31 -7.27 26.21 -8.64
N ALA A 32 -6.74 25.20 -9.33
CA ALA A 32 -7.42 24.57 -10.47
C ALA A 32 -8.74 23.88 -10.07
N PHE A 33 -8.76 23.16 -8.93
CA PHE A 33 -9.96 22.53 -8.41
C PHE A 33 -11.03 23.55 -8.00
N LEU A 34 -10.67 24.57 -7.21
CA LEU A 34 -11.63 25.60 -6.79
C LEU A 34 -12.17 26.41 -7.97
N SER A 35 -11.33 26.67 -8.98
CA SER A 35 -11.74 27.30 -10.24
C SER A 35 -12.75 26.43 -11.01
N ALA A 36 -12.47 25.12 -11.12
CA ALA A 36 -13.36 24.17 -11.78
C ALA A 36 -14.70 23.99 -11.03
N VAL A 37 -14.67 23.76 -9.72
CA VAL A 37 -15.91 23.60 -8.92
C VAL A 37 -16.77 24.87 -9.00
N GLY A 38 -16.14 26.06 -9.00
CA GLY A 38 -16.83 27.34 -9.17
C GLY A 38 -17.53 27.50 -10.53
N SER A 39 -16.93 27.02 -11.63
CA SER A 39 -17.55 27.06 -12.96
C SER A 39 -18.61 25.98 -13.17
N PHE A 40 -18.40 24.76 -12.62
CA PHE A 40 -19.29 23.62 -12.83
C PHE A 40 -20.56 23.65 -11.96
N ALA A 41 -20.53 24.29 -10.79
CA ALA A 41 -21.70 24.49 -9.95
C ALA A 41 -22.81 25.33 -10.62
N GLN A 42 -22.50 26.07 -11.70
CA GLN A 42 -23.48 26.81 -12.48
C GLN A 42 -24.16 26.00 -13.59
N GLU A 43 -23.62 24.85 -14.01
CA GLU A 43 -24.08 24.18 -15.24
C GLU A 43 -24.78 22.81 -15.04
N VAL A 44 -24.61 22.11 -13.93
CA VAL A 44 -25.14 20.73 -13.82
C VAL A 44 -25.91 20.50 -12.52
N SER A 45 -27.22 20.71 -12.62
CA SER A 45 -28.20 20.06 -11.75
C SER A 45 -28.14 18.55 -11.98
N GLN A 46 -27.86 17.78 -10.91
CA GLN A 46 -27.92 16.32 -10.76
C GLN A 46 -26.56 15.56 -10.66
N ASP A 47 -26.13 15.38 -9.40
CA ASP A 47 -25.56 14.16 -8.79
C ASP A 47 -24.30 13.43 -9.29
N ARG A 48 -23.68 13.67 -10.45
CA ARG A 48 -22.64 12.71 -10.92
C ARG A 48 -21.46 13.27 -11.70
N ILE A 49 -20.89 14.39 -11.28
CA ILE A 49 -19.54 14.74 -11.74
C ILE A 49 -18.63 14.67 -10.53
N THR A 50 -17.88 13.56 -10.43
CA THR A 50 -16.89 13.27 -9.40
C THR A 50 -15.48 13.11 -9.98
N VAL A 51 -15.33 13.25 -11.31
CA VAL A 51 -14.06 13.01 -12.01
C VAL A 51 -13.77 14.14 -13.01
N MET A 52 -12.54 14.66 -12.99
CA MET A 52 -12.05 15.66 -13.95
C MET A 52 -10.66 15.26 -14.46
N SER A 53 -10.52 15.04 -15.76
CA SER A 53 -9.25 14.62 -16.37
C SER A 53 -8.40 15.78 -16.85
N PHE A 54 -7.09 15.69 -16.62
CA PHE A 54 -6.05 16.62 -17.06
C PHE A 54 -4.87 15.85 -17.64
N ALA A 55 -4.69 15.86 -18.96
CA ALA A 55 -3.52 15.34 -19.69
C ALA A 55 -3.05 13.91 -19.39
N LYS A 56 -2.48 13.63 -18.21
CA LYS A 56 -2.03 12.29 -17.74
C LYS A 56 -2.57 11.93 -16.35
N ASN A 57 -3.32 12.84 -15.73
CA ASN A 57 -3.88 12.67 -14.40
C ASN A 57 -5.39 12.93 -14.46
N LYS A 58 -6.10 12.52 -13.44
CA LYS A 58 -7.46 12.97 -13.19
C LYS A 58 -7.66 13.22 -11.70
N LEU A 59 -8.56 14.14 -11.39
CA LEU A 59 -9.05 14.39 -10.05
C LEU A 59 -10.31 13.59 -9.85
N VAL A 60 -10.34 12.79 -8.79
CA VAL A 60 -11.55 12.15 -8.28
C VAL A 60 -11.90 12.84 -6.97
N TRP A 61 -13.17 13.16 -6.73
CA TRP A 61 -13.58 13.76 -5.46
C TRP A 61 -14.87 13.19 -4.91
N GLU A 62 -14.99 13.28 -3.59
CA GLU A 62 -16.18 12.93 -2.81
C GLU A 62 -16.52 14.11 -1.88
N ARG A 63 -17.81 14.49 -1.82
CA ARG A 63 -18.29 15.53 -0.90
C ARG A 63 -18.94 14.89 0.33
N LYS A 64 -18.54 15.31 1.53
CA LYS A 64 -19.18 14.93 2.80
C LYS A 64 -19.46 16.18 3.63
N GLY A 65 -20.68 16.73 3.53
CA GLY A 65 -21.04 17.99 4.16
C GLY A 65 -20.34 19.19 3.49
N ASP A 66 -19.62 19.99 4.28
CA ASP A 66 -18.81 21.14 3.84
C ASP A 66 -17.37 20.75 3.44
N LEU A 67 -17.05 19.45 3.45
CA LEU A 67 -15.72 18.93 3.13
C LEU A 67 -15.68 18.29 1.74
N TYR A 68 -14.60 18.57 1.03
CA TYR A 68 -14.20 17.91 -0.21
C TYR A 68 -12.99 17.03 0.06
N PHE A 69 -13.13 15.75 -0.27
CA PHE A 69 -12.05 14.77 -0.31
C PHE A 69 -11.67 14.58 -1.75
N ILE A 70 -10.41 14.81 -2.10
CA ILE A 70 -9.95 14.83 -3.49
C ILE A 70 -8.73 13.93 -3.59
N ALA A 71 -8.74 13.04 -4.58
CA ALA A 71 -7.58 12.25 -4.98
C ALA A 71 -7.09 12.72 -6.35
N LEU A 72 -5.79 12.97 -6.46
CA LEU A 72 -5.11 13.04 -7.74
C LEU A 72 -4.65 11.64 -8.12
N VAL A 73 -5.11 11.16 -9.27
CA VAL A 73 -4.86 9.79 -9.73
C VAL A 73 -4.42 9.82 -11.21
N SER A 74 -3.87 8.72 -11.72
CA SER A 74 -3.52 8.62 -13.15
C SER A 74 -4.80 8.58 -14.01
N GLU A 75 -4.75 9.10 -15.23
CA GLU A 75 -5.93 9.14 -16.11
C GLU A 75 -6.52 7.74 -16.38
N GLU A 76 -5.64 6.74 -16.52
CA GLU A 76 -6.01 5.35 -16.80
C GLU A 76 -6.60 4.61 -15.57
N ASP A 77 -6.48 5.16 -14.35
CA ASP A 77 -6.97 4.51 -13.12
C ASP A 77 -8.50 4.38 -13.11
N SER A 78 -9.09 3.43 -12.39
CA SER A 78 -10.55 3.41 -12.20
C SER A 78 -11.01 4.53 -11.25
N GLY A 79 -11.84 5.45 -11.75
CA GLY A 79 -12.41 6.52 -10.93
C GLY A 79 -13.32 5.99 -9.82
N GLU A 80 -14.01 4.88 -10.06
CA GLU A 80 -14.94 4.28 -9.11
C GLU A 80 -14.23 3.66 -7.90
N ILE A 81 -13.11 2.97 -8.12
CA ILE A 81 -12.27 2.45 -7.02
C ILE A 81 -11.82 3.61 -6.12
N HIS A 82 -11.40 4.72 -6.73
CA HIS A 82 -10.96 5.91 -6.00
C HIS A 82 -12.10 6.60 -5.26
N ARG A 83 -13.30 6.62 -5.80
CA ARG A 83 -14.48 7.13 -5.10
C ARG A 83 -14.77 6.31 -3.84
N VAL A 84 -14.72 4.97 -3.92
CA VAL A 84 -14.91 4.11 -2.75
C VAL A 84 -13.84 4.35 -1.68
N ILE A 85 -12.57 4.53 -2.10
CA ILE A 85 -11.48 4.91 -1.18
C ILE A 85 -11.80 6.24 -0.50
N LEU A 86 -12.19 7.26 -1.26
CA LEU A 86 -12.48 8.59 -0.70
C LEU A 86 -13.70 8.58 0.22
N GLN A 87 -14.70 7.73 -0.05
CA GLN A 87 -15.86 7.55 0.84
C GLN A 87 -15.46 6.97 2.20
N ASP A 88 -14.66 5.89 2.21
CA ASP A 88 -14.13 5.29 3.44
C ASP A 88 -13.29 6.32 4.23
N LEU A 89 -12.40 7.04 3.54
CA LEU A 89 -11.60 8.10 4.14
C LEU A 89 -12.44 9.25 4.70
N ALA A 90 -13.50 9.66 3.99
CA ALA A 90 -14.38 10.72 4.44
C ALA A 90 -15.10 10.34 5.74
N GLU A 91 -15.61 9.11 5.83
CA GLU A 91 -16.26 8.61 7.04
C GLU A 91 -15.30 8.53 8.23
N GLN A 92 -14.09 8.01 8.00
CA GLN A 92 -13.06 7.92 9.03
C GLN A 92 -12.56 9.31 9.48
N PHE A 93 -12.38 10.25 8.55
CA PHE A 93 -11.93 11.61 8.88
C PHE A 93 -12.97 12.37 9.71
N VAL A 94 -14.23 12.35 9.28
CA VAL A 94 -15.32 13.07 9.97
C VAL A 94 -15.57 12.46 11.35
N SER A 95 -15.55 11.13 11.47
CA SER A 95 -15.73 10.45 12.77
C SER A 95 -14.56 10.71 13.73
N THR A 96 -13.32 10.70 13.24
CA THR A 96 -12.12 10.89 14.07
C THR A 96 -11.96 12.34 14.54
N TYR A 97 -12.23 13.30 13.66
CA TYR A 97 -11.92 14.72 13.92
C TYR A 97 -13.15 15.60 14.15
N TYR A 98 -14.29 15.00 14.46
CA TYR A 98 -15.58 15.71 14.60
C TYR A 98 -15.52 16.98 15.46
N SER A 99 -14.85 16.91 16.62
CA SER A 99 -14.72 18.05 17.55
C SER A 99 -13.84 19.17 17.00
N ASP A 100 -12.84 18.82 16.19
CA ASP A 100 -11.86 19.76 15.66
C ASP A 100 -12.40 20.45 14.40
N LEU A 101 -13.25 19.76 13.65
CA LEU A 101 -13.98 20.31 12.49
C LEU A 101 -15.05 21.34 12.88
N ARG A 102 -15.58 21.30 14.10
CA ARG A 102 -16.54 22.31 14.59
C ARG A 102 -15.92 23.67 14.92
N ARG A 103 -14.59 23.80 14.91
CA ARG A 103 -13.89 25.06 15.19
C ARG A 103 -13.87 25.94 13.93
N GLU A 104 -14.00 27.25 14.11
CA GLU A 104 -13.97 28.23 12.99
C GLU A 104 -12.63 28.23 12.25
N LEU A 105 -11.51 28.05 12.95
CA LEU A 105 -10.16 27.94 12.39
C LEU A 105 -9.50 26.64 12.87
N PRO A 106 -9.60 25.56 12.10
CA PRO A 106 -8.96 24.30 12.43
C PRO A 106 -7.43 24.40 12.29
N ASP A 107 -6.69 23.86 13.26
CA ASP A 107 -5.23 23.73 13.15
C ASP A 107 -4.87 22.51 12.29
N SER A 108 -4.29 22.76 11.11
CA SER A 108 -3.89 21.72 10.15
C SER A 108 -2.93 20.68 10.74
N LYS A 109 -2.16 21.05 11.77
CA LYS A 109 -1.24 20.11 12.46
C LYS A 109 -1.98 18.99 13.15
N ARG A 110 -3.22 19.21 13.60
CA ARG A 110 -4.02 18.21 14.32
C ARG A 110 -4.54 17.10 13.42
N PHE A 111 -4.65 17.35 12.12
CA PHE A 111 -5.05 16.36 11.13
C PHE A 111 -3.89 15.53 10.58
N ARG A 112 -2.62 15.87 10.89
CA ARG A 112 -1.45 15.11 10.41
C ARG A 112 -1.49 13.59 10.68
N PRO A 113 -1.97 13.12 11.86
CA PRO A 113 -2.08 11.68 12.11
C PRO A 113 -3.02 10.95 11.14
N PHE A 114 -3.88 11.66 10.41
CA PHE A 114 -4.74 11.07 9.38
C PHE A 114 -3.95 10.44 8.23
N ALA A 115 -2.69 10.84 8.02
CA ALA A 115 -1.82 10.19 7.04
C ALA A 115 -1.68 8.68 7.30
N ASP A 116 -1.61 8.26 8.56
CA ASP A 116 -1.52 6.84 8.91
C ASP A 116 -2.81 6.10 8.54
N ILE A 117 -3.97 6.75 8.69
CA ILE A 117 -5.28 6.21 8.28
C ILE A 117 -5.38 6.10 6.76
N VAL A 118 -4.91 7.12 6.04
CA VAL A 118 -4.83 7.10 4.57
C VAL A 118 -3.96 5.95 4.09
N GLU A 119 -2.78 5.75 4.67
CA GLU A 119 -1.87 4.65 4.34
C GLU A 119 -2.51 3.28 4.58
N VAL A 120 -3.10 3.08 5.77
CA VAL A 120 -3.78 1.81 6.09
C VAL A 120 -4.93 1.55 5.12
N THR A 121 -5.69 2.58 4.76
CA THR A 121 -6.79 2.46 3.80
C THR A 121 -6.25 2.11 2.42
N LEU A 122 -5.26 2.84 1.90
CA LEU A 122 -4.64 2.58 0.59
C LEU A 122 -3.97 1.20 0.51
N GLN A 123 -3.39 0.71 1.61
CA GLN A 123 -2.84 -0.63 1.71
C GLN A 123 -3.91 -1.71 1.49
N LYS A 124 -5.16 -1.52 1.93
CA LYS A 124 -6.24 -2.49 1.69
C LYS A 124 -6.44 -2.78 0.20
N PHE A 125 -6.24 -1.77 -0.66
CA PHE A 125 -6.53 -1.85 -2.10
C PHE A 125 -5.36 -2.34 -2.95
N ASP A 126 -4.13 -2.32 -2.43
CA ASP A 126 -2.90 -2.65 -3.19
C ASP A 126 -2.13 -3.82 -2.54
N GLY A 127 -2.44 -4.18 -1.30
CA GLY A 127 -1.77 -5.25 -0.54
C GLY A 127 -0.29 -4.97 -0.21
N ILE A 128 0.31 -3.91 -0.76
CA ILE A 128 1.68 -3.48 -0.49
C ILE A 128 1.73 -2.84 0.90
N PRO A 129 2.67 -3.25 1.79
CA PRO A 129 2.89 -2.57 3.06
C PRO A 129 3.13 -1.07 2.85
N GLY A 130 2.42 -0.20 3.57
CA GLY A 130 2.44 1.27 3.33
C GLY A 130 3.85 1.87 3.20
N LEU A 131 4.82 1.38 4.00
CA LEU A 131 6.21 1.81 3.90
C LEU A 131 6.85 1.51 2.53
N ALA A 132 6.61 0.33 1.95
CA ALA A 132 7.19 -0.06 0.66
C ALA A 132 6.52 0.65 -0.52
N ARG A 133 5.31 1.18 -0.32
CA ARG A 133 4.60 1.99 -1.32
C ARG A 133 5.18 3.40 -1.43
N ARG A 134 5.55 4.00 -0.29
CA ARG A 134 6.03 5.39 -0.22
C ARG A 134 7.55 5.50 -0.28
N TYR A 135 8.26 4.52 0.26
CA TYR A 135 9.70 4.60 0.47
C TYR A 135 10.43 3.41 -0.15
N LYS A 136 11.68 3.66 -0.51
CA LYS A 136 12.65 2.61 -0.72
C LYS A 136 12.72 1.78 0.56
N THR A 137 12.60 0.47 0.47
CA THR A 137 12.57 -0.43 1.63
C THR A 137 13.57 -1.56 1.48
N VAL A 138 14.18 -1.96 2.59
CA VAL A 138 14.99 -3.18 2.65
C VAL A 138 14.10 -4.31 3.15
N LEU A 139 14.01 -5.39 2.37
CA LEU A 139 13.28 -6.58 2.75
C LEU A 139 14.23 -7.52 3.51
N LEU A 140 14.10 -7.50 4.84
CA LEU A 140 14.82 -8.40 5.74
C LEU A 140 14.08 -9.74 5.86
N PRO A 141 14.79 -10.85 6.15
CA PRO A 141 14.17 -12.12 6.51
C PRO A 141 13.16 -11.94 7.65
N ALA A 142 12.05 -12.68 7.60
CA ALA A 142 10.95 -12.52 8.55
C ALA A 142 11.40 -12.64 10.02
N GLU A 143 12.27 -13.60 10.34
CA GLU A 143 12.80 -13.79 11.69
C GLU A 143 13.61 -12.59 12.19
N GLU A 144 14.50 -12.06 11.35
CA GLU A 144 15.33 -10.89 11.67
C GLU A 144 14.47 -9.63 11.83
N LEU A 145 13.53 -9.42 10.90
CA LEU A 145 12.60 -8.29 10.93
C LEU A 145 11.72 -8.33 12.19
N ASN A 146 11.17 -9.50 12.54
CA ASN A 146 10.34 -9.67 13.73
C ASN A 146 11.14 -9.43 15.01
N THR A 147 12.40 -9.88 15.04
CA THR A 147 13.30 -9.62 16.17
C THR A 147 13.59 -8.13 16.31
N LEU A 148 13.91 -7.44 15.21
CA LEU A 148 14.13 -6.00 15.20
C LEU A 148 12.89 -5.22 15.64
N LYS A 149 11.71 -5.57 15.12
CA LYS A 149 10.43 -4.93 15.50
C LYS A 149 10.15 -5.12 16.99
N ARG A 150 10.35 -6.32 17.53
CA ARG A 150 10.14 -6.60 18.95
C ARG A 150 11.06 -5.75 19.83
N VAL A 151 12.36 -5.73 19.54
CA VAL A 151 13.32 -4.93 20.33
C VAL A 151 13.07 -3.43 20.17
N LEU A 152 12.69 -2.98 18.98
CA LEU A 152 12.28 -1.59 18.76
C LEU A 152 11.09 -1.21 19.65
N SER A 153 10.05 -2.06 19.66
CA SER A 153 8.87 -1.84 20.52
C SER A 153 9.22 -1.88 22.00
N GLU A 154 10.13 -2.76 22.45
CA GLU A 154 10.62 -2.78 23.83
C GLU A 154 11.32 -1.47 24.22
N VAL A 155 12.11 -0.88 23.31
CA VAL A 155 12.74 0.45 23.52
C VAL A 155 11.69 1.56 23.60
N GLU A 156 10.64 1.49 22.77
CA GLU A 156 9.53 2.46 22.73
C GLU A 156 8.55 2.36 23.91
N VAL A 157 8.63 1.31 24.74
CA VAL A 157 7.90 1.27 26.03
C VAL A 157 8.41 2.40 26.95
N ASN A 158 9.64 2.86 26.76
CA ASN A 158 10.17 3.98 27.52
C ASN A 158 9.41 5.27 27.17
N ARG A 159 8.94 5.99 28.19
CA ARG A 159 8.10 7.20 28.04
C ARG A 159 8.77 8.35 27.26
N ASP A 160 10.09 8.32 27.15
CA ASP A 160 10.89 9.36 26.52
C ASP A 160 11.38 8.99 25.12
N ILE A 161 11.25 7.73 24.70
CA ILE A 161 11.43 7.28 23.31
C ILE A 161 10.04 7.09 22.71
N LEU A 162 9.62 7.99 21.83
CA LEU A 162 8.27 7.93 21.28
C LEU A 162 8.15 6.87 20.20
N ARG A 163 9.04 6.91 19.21
CA ARG A 163 9.05 6.07 18.00
C ARG A 163 10.47 6.00 17.45
N GLY A 164 10.83 4.92 16.77
CA GLY A 164 12.11 4.77 16.11
C GLY A 164 12.06 4.04 14.77
N GLY A 165 13.20 3.99 14.10
CA GLY A 165 13.39 3.29 12.85
C GLY A 165 14.84 3.23 12.40
N MET A 166 15.10 2.41 11.39
CA MET A 166 16.40 2.26 10.74
C MET A 166 16.27 2.57 9.25
N ILE A 167 17.11 3.49 8.79
CA ILE A 167 17.22 3.90 7.39
C ILE A 167 18.65 3.65 6.93
N THR A 168 18.83 2.98 5.80
CA THR A 168 20.15 2.70 5.25
C THR A 168 20.78 3.96 4.64
N SER A 169 22.10 3.96 4.48
CA SER A 169 22.83 5.10 3.90
C SER A 169 22.39 5.47 2.48
N ASP A 170 21.81 4.54 1.73
CA ASP A 170 21.24 4.76 0.40
C ASP A 170 19.73 5.05 0.42
N GLY A 171 19.17 5.37 1.59
CA GLY A 171 17.82 5.86 1.76
C GLY A 171 16.73 4.78 1.80
N HIS A 172 17.07 3.51 2.03
CA HIS A 172 16.08 2.45 2.19
C HIS A 172 15.68 2.27 3.66
N VAL A 173 14.37 2.20 3.92
CA VAL A 173 13.82 1.94 5.25
C VAL A 173 13.87 0.44 5.54
N ALA A 174 14.60 0.03 6.57
CA ALA A 174 14.74 -1.38 6.96
C ALA A 174 13.67 -1.81 7.97
N VAL A 175 13.38 -0.95 8.94
CA VAL A 175 12.30 -1.14 9.93
C VAL A 175 11.92 0.25 10.45
N SER A 176 10.64 0.51 10.70
CA SER A 176 10.22 1.81 11.20
C SER A 176 8.87 1.72 11.90
N ASN A 177 8.78 2.35 13.07
CA ASN A 177 7.54 2.74 13.74
C ASN A 177 7.34 4.27 13.69
N LEU A 178 8.24 5.01 13.04
CA LEU A 178 8.07 6.44 12.76
C LEU A 178 6.81 6.67 11.93
N ARG A 179 6.08 7.74 12.23
CA ARG A 179 4.94 8.18 11.41
C ARG A 179 5.45 8.66 10.06
N ALA A 180 4.58 8.65 9.05
CA ALA A 180 4.94 8.99 7.68
C ALA A 180 5.69 10.35 7.56
N TYR A 181 5.22 11.39 8.25
CA TYR A 181 5.85 12.72 8.25
C TYR A 181 7.16 12.80 9.09
N GLU A 182 7.34 11.89 10.05
CA GLU A 182 8.58 11.79 10.84
C GLU A 182 9.65 11.07 10.04
N LEU A 183 9.25 10.03 9.31
CA LEU A 183 10.12 9.28 8.43
C LEU A 183 10.62 10.12 7.26
N GLU A 184 9.78 10.97 6.66
CA GLU A 184 10.22 11.95 5.66
C GLU A 184 11.28 12.90 6.21
N ALA A 185 11.01 13.49 7.38
CA ALA A 185 11.99 14.37 8.02
C ALA A 185 13.29 13.63 8.36
N ALA A 186 13.22 12.38 8.78
CA ALA A 186 14.39 11.55 9.04
C ALA A 186 15.17 11.23 7.76
N LEU A 187 14.49 10.96 6.64
CA LEU A 187 15.09 10.73 5.33
C LEU A 187 15.85 11.96 4.83
N ASP A 188 15.34 13.16 5.05
CA ASP A 188 16.02 14.42 4.69
C ASP A 188 17.34 14.60 5.44
N PHE A 189 17.48 14.00 6.63
CA PHE A 189 18.72 14.03 7.39
C PHE A 189 19.75 12.98 6.95
N VAL A 190 19.36 11.94 6.20
CA VAL A 190 20.28 10.85 5.80
C VAL A 190 21.50 11.36 5.03
N PRO A 191 21.37 12.25 4.02
CA PRO A 191 22.53 12.75 3.27
C PRO A 191 23.47 13.63 4.09
N THR A 192 22.98 14.21 5.20
CA THR A 192 23.71 15.21 6.00
C THR A 192 24.17 14.69 7.37
N ALA A 193 23.90 13.42 7.69
CA ALA A 193 24.31 12.80 8.93
C ALA A 193 25.79 12.39 8.87
N ILE A 194 26.65 13.37 9.16
CA ILE A 194 28.10 13.18 9.25
C ILE A 194 28.50 12.77 10.68
N GLU A 195 27.75 13.24 11.67
CA GLU A 195 28.02 12.98 13.09
C GLU A 195 27.57 11.58 13.51
N LYS A 196 28.36 10.94 14.37
CA LYS A 196 28.05 9.60 14.89
C LYS A 196 26.73 9.59 15.66
N ILE A 197 26.45 10.66 16.39
CA ILE A 197 25.22 10.89 17.15
C ILE A 197 24.88 12.37 17.01
N SER A 198 23.62 12.70 16.76
CA SER A 198 23.16 14.08 16.73
C SER A 198 21.71 14.20 17.19
N MET A 199 21.38 15.34 17.81
CA MET A 199 20.03 15.72 18.19
C MET A 199 19.55 16.84 17.27
N LYS A 200 18.46 16.63 16.54
CA LYS A 200 17.93 17.59 15.56
C LYS A 200 16.46 17.89 15.80
N GLU A 201 16.16 19.14 16.09
CA GLU A 201 14.78 19.62 16.08
C GLU A 201 14.26 19.71 14.64
N HIS A 202 12.97 19.44 14.46
CA HIS A 202 12.34 19.56 13.16
C HIS A 202 10.90 20.09 13.31
N SER A 203 10.47 20.92 12.37
CA SER A 203 9.14 21.55 12.39
C SER A 203 7.98 20.56 12.26
N SER A 204 8.27 19.32 11.86
CA SER A 204 7.29 18.23 11.79
C SER A 204 6.99 17.61 13.16
N LEU A 205 7.86 17.79 14.16
CA LEU A 205 7.72 17.21 15.49
C LEU A 205 6.86 18.07 16.43
N GLU A 206 6.32 17.44 17.46
CA GLU A 206 5.62 18.12 18.55
C GLU A 206 6.58 18.98 19.38
N LYS A 207 6.07 20.06 19.98
CA LYS A 207 6.89 20.91 20.86
C LYS A 207 7.40 20.10 22.04
N GLY A 208 8.70 20.17 22.30
CA GLY A 208 9.35 19.38 23.34
C GLY A 208 9.79 17.99 22.85
N SER A 209 9.81 17.73 21.54
CA SER A 209 10.41 16.53 20.95
C SER A 209 11.49 16.87 19.94
N SER A 210 12.42 15.95 19.75
CA SER A 210 13.56 16.09 18.81
C SER A 210 13.91 14.74 18.21
N PHE A 211 14.60 14.73 17.07
CA PHE A 211 15.19 13.53 16.51
C PHE A 211 16.52 13.23 17.18
N LEU A 212 16.69 12.03 17.70
CA LEU A 212 17.98 11.43 18.00
C LEU A 212 18.41 10.58 16.79
N LEU A 213 19.47 10.98 16.12
CA LEU A 213 20.03 10.29 14.97
C LEU A 213 21.35 9.62 15.37
N ILE A 214 21.44 8.31 15.16
CA ILE A 214 22.62 7.51 15.52
C ILE A 214 23.12 6.80 14.27
N GLN A 215 24.36 7.05 13.90
CA GLN A 215 25.00 6.40 12.77
C GLN A 215 25.35 4.94 13.12
N ILE A 216 24.84 4.01 12.32
CA ILE A 216 25.20 2.59 12.37
C ILE A 216 26.26 2.33 11.30
N PRO A 217 27.51 2.01 11.68
CA PRO A 217 28.63 1.89 10.74
C PRO A 217 28.30 0.97 9.56
N LYS A 218 28.59 1.45 8.34
CA LYS A 218 28.37 0.74 7.06
C LYS A 218 26.90 0.38 6.73
N LYS A 219 25.93 0.75 7.58
CA LYS A 219 24.52 0.41 7.36
C LYS A 219 23.67 1.64 7.10
N GLY A 220 23.78 2.68 7.93
CA GLY A 220 22.94 3.87 7.81
C GLY A 220 22.72 4.57 9.15
N ILE A 221 21.49 4.98 9.42
CA ILE A 221 21.12 5.78 10.59
C ILE A 221 19.91 5.15 11.27
N ALA A 222 20.03 4.95 12.58
CA ALA A 222 18.89 4.72 13.45
C ALA A 222 18.34 6.08 13.89
N ALA A 223 17.08 6.35 13.59
CA ALA A 223 16.40 7.60 13.91
C ALA A 223 15.32 7.35 14.96
N PHE A 224 15.30 8.16 16.02
CA PHE A 224 14.31 8.09 17.08
C PHE A 224 13.70 9.45 17.32
N VAL A 225 12.39 9.51 17.53
CA VAL A 225 11.72 10.69 18.08
C VAL A 225 11.76 10.56 19.60
N VAL A 226 12.37 11.52 20.26
CA VAL A 226 12.53 11.52 21.72
C VAL A 226 11.93 12.77 22.35
N LYS A 227 11.40 12.67 23.56
CA LYS A 227 10.97 13.84 24.34
C LYS A 227 12.20 14.50 24.94
N LEU A 228 12.36 15.81 24.77
CA LEU A 228 13.43 16.59 25.36
C LEU A 228 13.33 16.58 26.89
N GLY A 229 14.45 16.38 27.57
CA GLY A 229 14.50 16.39 29.04
C GLY A 229 15.60 15.55 29.66
N MET A 230 16.24 14.65 28.89
CA MET A 230 17.36 13.84 29.35
C MET A 230 18.67 14.20 28.64
N SER A 231 19.78 13.70 29.18
CA SER A 231 21.08 13.83 28.52
C SER A 231 21.18 12.88 27.31
N GLU A 232 21.98 13.26 26.32
CA GLU A 232 22.26 12.43 25.14
C GLU A 232 22.70 11.02 25.52
N LYS A 233 23.60 10.91 26.51
CA LYS A 233 24.09 9.62 27.03
C LYS A 233 22.96 8.73 27.54
N THR A 234 21.99 9.31 28.26
CA THR A 234 20.84 8.56 28.78
C THR A 234 19.99 8.00 27.64
N TYR A 235 19.73 8.79 26.58
CA TYR A 235 19.00 8.26 25.43
C TYR A 235 19.77 7.14 24.74
N LEU A 236 21.09 7.27 24.60
CA LEU A 236 21.94 6.22 24.02
C LEU A 236 21.80 4.91 24.78
N ASP A 237 21.86 4.96 26.11
CA ASP A 237 21.71 3.77 26.96
C ASP A 237 20.32 3.12 26.76
N LEU A 238 19.27 3.92 26.59
CA LEU A 238 17.90 3.43 26.35
C LEU A 238 17.73 2.76 24.99
N VAL A 239 18.32 3.32 23.93
CA VAL A 239 18.19 2.79 22.57
C VAL A 239 19.29 1.76 22.22
N ASN A 240 20.28 1.58 23.09
CA ASN A 240 21.41 0.67 22.91
C ASN A 240 21.01 -0.78 22.56
N PRO A 241 19.97 -1.38 23.17
CA PRO A 241 19.55 -2.73 22.79
C PRO A 241 19.22 -2.86 21.30
N PHE A 242 18.54 -1.85 20.73
CA PHE A 242 18.17 -1.84 19.32
C PHE A 242 19.37 -1.51 18.42
N THR A 243 20.18 -0.50 18.77
CA THR A 243 21.34 -0.12 17.94
C THR A 243 22.43 -1.20 17.94
N SER A 244 22.61 -1.92 19.05
CA SER A 244 23.52 -3.08 19.13
C SER A 244 23.01 -4.24 18.26
N LEU A 245 21.72 -4.56 18.31
CA LEU A 245 21.13 -5.57 17.44
C LEU A 245 21.30 -5.21 15.96
N LEU A 246 21.05 -3.95 15.59
CA LEU A 246 21.27 -3.45 14.24
C LEU A 246 22.71 -3.60 13.77
N GLN A 247 23.71 -3.51 14.65
CA GLN A 247 25.11 -3.75 14.28
C GLN A 247 25.37 -5.23 13.96
N LEU A 248 24.62 -6.15 14.54
CA LEU A 248 24.75 -7.60 14.33
C LEU A 248 23.96 -8.11 13.11
N THR A 249 22.81 -7.49 12.78
CA THR A 249 21.97 -7.93 11.64
C THR A 249 22.63 -7.67 10.28
N SER A 250 22.78 -8.68 9.42
CA SER A 250 23.38 -8.46 8.09
C SER A 250 22.41 -7.84 7.09
N PHE A 251 22.84 -6.79 6.39
CA PHE A 251 22.08 -6.18 5.29
C PHE A 251 22.67 -6.49 3.91
N GLU A 252 23.79 -7.21 3.81
CA GLU A 252 24.55 -7.38 2.56
C GLU A 252 23.76 -8.14 1.49
N ASN A 253 22.92 -9.10 1.90
CA ASN A 253 22.09 -9.91 1.00
C ASN A 253 20.60 -9.53 1.05
N ALA A 254 20.25 -8.45 1.75
CA ALA A 254 18.86 -8.06 1.90
C ALA A 254 18.35 -7.47 0.58
N ARG A 255 17.21 -7.96 0.10
CA ARG A 255 16.64 -7.51 -1.16
C ARG A 255 16.12 -6.10 -0.98
N LYS A 256 16.60 -5.19 -1.82
CA LYS A 256 16.12 -3.81 -1.87
C LYS A 256 14.88 -3.75 -2.74
N PHE A 257 13.85 -3.09 -2.21
CA PHE A 257 12.62 -2.81 -2.90
C PHE A 257 12.55 -1.30 -3.13
N GLU A 258 12.47 -0.92 -4.39
CA GLU A 258 12.16 0.45 -4.77
C GLU A 258 10.65 0.55 -4.92
N PRO A 259 10.00 1.61 -4.41
CA PRO A 259 8.59 1.82 -4.67
C PRO A 259 8.36 1.87 -6.18
N ASP A 260 7.29 1.23 -6.65
CA ASP A 260 6.99 1.15 -8.07
C ASP A 260 6.88 2.58 -8.65
N LYS A 261 7.84 2.95 -9.51
CA LYS A 261 7.85 4.27 -10.18
C LYS A 261 6.88 4.33 -11.37
N VAL A 262 6.41 3.17 -11.82
CA VAL A 262 5.48 3.05 -12.95
C VAL A 262 4.09 2.86 -12.36
N GLU A 263 3.41 4.00 -12.19
CA GLU A 263 2.00 4.08 -11.79
C GLU A 263 1.13 3.53 -12.91
N GLY A 264 0.92 2.22 -12.91
CA GLY A 264 -0.11 1.60 -13.74
C GLY A 264 -1.51 2.07 -13.32
N PRO A 265 -2.52 1.91 -14.21
CA PRO A 265 -3.91 2.06 -13.85
C PRO A 265 -4.24 1.24 -12.60
N ILE A 266 -4.83 1.85 -11.56
CA ILE A 266 -5.54 1.14 -10.50
C ILE A 266 -6.86 0.67 -11.12
N SER A 267 -6.75 -0.39 -11.90
CA SER A 267 -7.74 -1.46 -11.89
C SER A 267 -7.12 -2.61 -11.08
N PHE A 268 -7.96 -3.47 -10.49
CA PHE A 268 -7.41 -4.69 -9.91
C PHE A 268 -6.70 -5.47 -11.02
N TYR A 269 -5.45 -5.88 -10.79
CA TYR A 269 -4.70 -6.61 -11.81
C TYR A 269 -5.38 -7.95 -12.06
N ASP A 270 -5.66 -8.26 -13.32
CA ASP A 270 -6.50 -9.40 -13.72
C ASP A 270 -6.05 -10.75 -13.14
N PHE A 271 -4.74 -10.89 -12.89
CA PHE A 271 -4.11 -12.11 -12.40
C PHE A 271 -3.71 -12.06 -10.92
N ASP A 272 -4.13 -11.03 -10.18
CA ASP A 272 -4.04 -11.03 -8.72
C ASP A 272 -5.18 -11.88 -8.12
N ALA A 273 -4.92 -12.45 -6.95
CA ALA A 273 -5.87 -13.30 -6.23
C ALA A 273 -6.89 -12.47 -5.45
N VAL A 274 -8.14 -12.95 -5.47
CA VAL A 274 -9.22 -12.44 -4.63
C VAL A 274 -9.40 -13.41 -3.46
N GLU A 275 -9.23 -12.91 -2.23
CA GLU A 275 -9.34 -13.75 -1.04
C GLU A 275 -10.42 -13.27 -0.09
N THR A 276 -11.05 -14.24 0.57
CA THR A 276 -11.98 -13.98 1.66
C THR A 276 -11.22 -13.67 2.95
N ALA A 277 -11.55 -12.55 3.59
CA ALA A 277 -11.03 -12.21 4.92
C ALA A 277 -11.94 -12.75 6.04
N VAL A 278 -13.19 -13.06 5.72
CA VAL A 278 -14.22 -13.61 6.62
C VAL A 278 -14.97 -14.77 5.94
N PRO A 279 -15.72 -15.60 6.68
CA PRO A 279 -16.52 -16.67 6.08
C PRO A 279 -17.46 -16.17 4.98
N ILE A 280 -17.63 -16.97 3.92
CA ILE A 280 -18.39 -16.56 2.72
C ILE A 280 -19.83 -16.12 3.02
N GLU A 281 -20.47 -16.69 4.06
CA GLU A 281 -21.82 -16.32 4.47
C GLU A 281 -21.89 -14.91 5.08
N ASP A 282 -20.82 -14.49 5.77
CA ASP A 282 -20.71 -13.14 6.31
C ASP A 282 -20.46 -12.13 5.19
N ILE A 283 -19.65 -12.50 4.18
CA ILE A 283 -19.47 -11.70 2.97
C ILE A 283 -20.82 -11.48 2.28
N ARG A 284 -21.61 -12.53 2.05
CA ARG A 284 -22.95 -12.42 1.44
C ARG A 284 -23.88 -11.49 2.19
N ARG A 285 -23.87 -11.56 3.52
CA ARG A 285 -24.68 -10.69 4.37
C ARG A 285 -24.24 -9.23 4.21
N GLU A 286 -22.94 -8.98 4.28
CA GLU A 286 -22.37 -7.64 4.13
C GLU A 286 -22.65 -7.07 2.73
N THR A 287 -22.51 -7.88 1.68
CA THR A 287 -22.84 -7.49 0.30
C THR A 287 -24.28 -7.03 0.17
N LYS A 288 -25.24 -7.77 0.77
CA LYS A 288 -26.67 -7.37 0.75
C LYS A 288 -26.94 -6.08 1.51
N MET A 289 -26.27 -5.86 2.64
CA MET A 289 -26.45 -4.63 3.42
C MET A 289 -25.81 -3.43 2.72
N SER A 290 -24.57 -3.56 2.28
CA SER A 290 -23.78 -2.49 1.66
C SER A 290 -24.33 -2.07 0.29
N LEU A 291 -24.88 -3.01 -0.50
CA LEU A 291 -25.41 -2.72 -1.84
C LEU A 291 -26.93 -2.47 -1.87
N SER A 292 -27.58 -2.32 -0.71
CA SER A 292 -29.04 -2.12 -0.63
C SER A 292 -29.54 -0.88 -1.39
N ALA A 293 -28.68 0.13 -1.57
CA ALA A 293 -28.98 1.34 -2.33
C ALA A 293 -28.77 1.21 -3.86
N PHE A 294 -28.21 0.09 -4.34
CA PHE A 294 -27.92 -0.15 -5.76
C PHE A 294 -29.08 -0.86 -6.46
N SER A 295 -29.07 -0.89 -7.80
CA SER A 295 -30.09 -1.59 -8.59
C SER A 295 -30.07 -3.11 -8.35
N GLU A 296 -31.21 -3.78 -8.55
CA GLU A 296 -31.32 -5.24 -8.42
C GLU A 296 -30.32 -5.99 -9.33
N SER A 297 -30.02 -5.44 -10.51
CA SER A 297 -29.00 -5.99 -11.42
C SER A 297 -27.62 -6.02 -10.77
N ILE A 298 -27.18 -4.90 -10.16
CA ILE A 298 -25.88 -4.79 -9.49
C ILE A 298 -25.85 -5.69 -8.26
N GLN A 299 -26.92 -5.72 -7.46
CA GLN A 299 -27.02 -6.61 -6.29
C GLN A 299 -26.91 -8.09 -6.70
N SER A 300 -27.59 -8.49 -7.76
CA SER A 300 -27.54 -9.88 -8.26
C SER A 300 -26.16 -10.24 -8.81
N GLY A 301 -25.52 -9.32 -9.54
CA GLY A 301 -24.16 -9.51 -10.07
C GLY A 301 -23.12 -9.56 -8.95
N ALA A 302 -23.25 -8.74 -7.93
CA ALA A 302 -22.39 -8.76 -6.74
C ALA A 302 -22.49 -10.07 -5.97
N LEU A 303 -23.69 -10.65 -5.85
CA LEU A 303 -23.85 -11.97 -5.24
C LEU A 303 -23.21 -13.09 -6.07
N ARG A 304 -23.29 -13.02 -7.41
CA ARG A 304 -22.58 -13.96 -8.30
C ARG A 304 -21.07 -13.82 -8.16
N LEU A 305 -20.58 -12.58 -8.13
CA LEU A 305 -19.19 -12.24 -7.89
C LEU A 305 -18.69 -12.90 -6.60
N VAL A 306 -19.38 -12.67 -5.48
CA VAL A 306 -19.02 -13.27 -4.18
C VAL A 306 -19.03 -14.80 -4.24
N ASN A 307 -20.02 -15.40 -4.88
CA ASN A 307 -20.13 -16.86 -5.00
C ASN A 307 -19.03 -17.51 -5.86
N SER A 308 -18.33 -16.73 -6.68
CA SER A 308 -17.22 -17.19 -7.53
C SER A 308 -15.85 -17.12 -6.85
N ILE A 309 -15.79 -16.58 -5.62
CA ILE A 309 -14.54 -16.47 -4.86
C ILE A 309 -14.22 -17.83 -4.23
N HIS A 310 -13.10 -18.40 -4.66
CA HIS A 310 -12.49 -19.64 -4.17
C HIS A 310 -11.03 -19.37 -3.77
N GLU A 311 -10.33 -20.36 -3.22
CA GLU A 311 -8.98 -20.17 -2.66
C GLU A 311 -7.94 -19.63 -3.66
N THR A 312 -8.14 -19.88 -4.96
CA THR A 312 -7.25 -19.50 -6.07
C THR A 312 -7.92 -18.64 -7.14
N SER A 313 -9.10 -18.05 -6.84
CA SER A 313 -9.80 -17.21 -7.81
C SER A 313 -9.01 -15.93 -8.07
N ILE A 314 -8.88 -15.57 -9.35
CA ILE A 314 -8.26 -14.30 -9.76
C ILE A 314 -9.32 -13.27 -10.15
N VAL A 315 -8.91 -12.00 -10.18
CA VAL A 315 -9.79 -10.86 -10.47
C VAL A 315 -10.60 -11.08 -11.75
N ILE A 316 -9.96 -11.45 -12.87
CA ILE A 316 -10.67 -11.60 -14.15
C ILE A 316 -11.76 -12.70 -14.09
N GLU A 317 -11.51 -13.80 -13.39
CA GLU A 317 -12.49 -14.88 -13.25
C GLU A 317 -13.71 -14.45 -12.42
N VAL A 318 -13.44 -13.70 -11.34
CA VAL A 318 -14.46 -13.20 -10.43
C VAL A 318 -15.32 -12.12 -11.11
N VAL A 319 -14.69 -11.26 -11.90
CA VAL A 319 -15.37 -10.25 -12.73
C VAL A 319 -16.22 -10.91 -13.80
N ASP A 320 -15.66 -11.87 -14.56
CA ASP A 320 -16.38 -12.56 -15.64
C ASP A 320 -17.60 -13.34 -15.11
N ALA A 321 -17.48 -13.97 -13.93
CA ALA A 321 -18.58 -14.68 -13.29
C ALA A 321 -19.74 -13.76 -12.83
N SER A 322 -19.46 -12.48 -12.57
CA SER A 322 -20.46 -11.53 -12.07
C SER A 322 -21.50 -11.10 -13.10
N SER A 323 -21.18 -11.22 -14.40
CA SER A 323 -21.94 -10.63 -15.52
C SER A 323 -22.10 -9.10 -15.44
N LEU A 324 -21.36 -8.43 -14.55
CA LEU A 324 -21.30 -6.97 -14.49
C LEU A 324 -20.32 -6.45 -15.54
N ILE A 325 -20.50 -5.20 -15.95
CA ILE A 325 -19.44 -4.50 -16.68
C ILE A 325 -18.24 -4.29 -15.75
N ARG A 326 -17.03 -4.23 -16.31
CA ARG A 326 -15.78 -4.17 -15.55
C ARG A 326 -15.80 -3.10 -14.46
N GLU A 327 -16.27 -1.90 -14.80
CA GLU A 327 -16.33 -0.76 -13.87
C GLU A 327 -17.21 -1.04 -12.65
N GLN A 328 -18.37 -1.69 -12.84
CA GLN A 328 -19.28 -2.07 -11.77
C GLN A 328 -18.71 -3.21 -10.92
N ALA A 329 -18.05 -4.18 -11.55
CA ALA A 329 -17.41 -5.28 -10.82
C ALA A 329 -16.25 -4.78 -9.95
N ASP A 330 -15.44 -3.87 -10.49
CA ASP A 330 -14.35 -3.21 -9.76
C ASP A 330 -14.90 -2.35 -8.61
N GLU A 331 -16.01 -1.63 -8.80
CA GLU A 331 -16.66 -0.88 -7.70
C GLU A 331 -17.13 -1.82 -6.58
N VAL A 332 -17.81 -2.92 -6.93
CA VAL A 332 -18.27 -3.92 -5.95
C VAL A 332 -17.10 -4.52 -5.19
N LEU A 333 -16.04 -4.94 -5.89
CA LEU A 333 -14.82 -5.46 -5.26
C LEU A 333 -14.18 -4.41 -4.32
N ALA A 334 -14.09 -3.15 -4.76
CA ALA A 334 -13.56 -2.06 -3.96
C ALA A 334 -14.38 -1.85 -2.66
N GLN A 335 -15.70 -1.94 -2.72
CA GLN A 335 -16.54 -1.82 -1.52
C GLN A 335 -16.32 -2.98 -0.55
N LEU A 336 -16.21 -4.22 -1.05
CA LEU A 336 -15.93 -5.39 -0.23
C LEU A 336 -14.54 -5.31 0.44
N ILE A 337 -13.56 -4.75 -0.26
CA ILE A 337 -12.21 -4.48 0.28
C ILE A 337 -12.24 -3.38 1.34
N ALA A 338 -12.95 -2.27 1.10
CA ALA A 338 -13.10 -1.18 2.06
C ALA A 338 -13.66 -1.67 3.40
N LYS A 339 -14.70 -2.54 3.32
CA LYS A 339 -15.33 -3.21 4.47
C LYS A 339 -14.46 -4.30 5.11
N GLY A 340 -13.32 -4.65 4.50
CA GLY A 340 -12.40 -5.64 5.02
C GLY A 340 -12.91 -7.08 4.96
N VAL A 341 -13.89 -7.37 4.09
CA VAL A 341 -14.45 -8.73 3.93
C VAL A 341 -13.76 -9.51 2.80
N VAL A 342 -13.15 -8.79 1.86
CA VAL A 342 -12.32 -9.33 0.77
C VAL A 342 -10.96 -8.63 0.77
N ARG A 343 -9.92 -9.30 0.31
CA ARG A 343 -8.59 -8.72 0.05
C ARG A 343 -8.07 -9.13 -1.32
N ILE A 344 -7.26 -8.26 -1.92
CA ILE A 344 -6.51 -8.58 -3.14
C ILE A 344 -5.06 -8.87 -2.74
N SER A 345 -4.49 -9.95 -3.28
CA SER A 345 -3.11 -10.33 -3.04
C SER A 345 -2.42 -10.76 -4.32
N LYS A 346 -1.11 -10.54 -4.38
CA LYS A 346 -0.29 -11.02 -5.49
C LYS A 346 -0.16 -12.53 -5.42
N LEU A 347 -0.19 -13.20 -6.58
CA LEU A 347 0.07 -14.63 -6.70
C LEU A 347 1.56 -14.91 -6.94
N PHE A 348 2.16 -15.70 -6.05
CA PHE A 348 3.56 -16.12 -6.08
C PHE A 348 3.65 -17.63 -6.35
N PRO A 349 3.96 -18.06 -7.58
CA PRO A 349 4.10 -19.47 -7.89
C PRO A 349 5.40 -20.05 -7.32
N VAL A 350 5.29 -21.25 -6.75
CA VAL A 350 6.42 -22.09 -6.29
C VAL A 350 6.33 -23.43 -7.00
N MET A 351 7.38 -23.80 -7.72
CA MET A 351 7.53 -25.14 -8.29
C MET A 351 8.51 -25.97 -7.45
N GLU A 352 8.24 -27.25 -7.32
CA GLU A 352 9.13 -28.21 -6.64
C GLU A 352 10.36 -28.51 -7.49
N ASP A 353 11.46 -29.00 -6.92
CA ASP A 353 12.71 -29.21 -7.68
C ASP A 353 12.54 -30.14 -8.88
N ARG A 354 13.31 -29.84 -9.93
CA ARG A 354 13.27 -30.54 -11.22
C ARG A 354 13.99 -31.88 -11.12
N ASP A 355 13.33 -32.88 -10.53
CA ASP A 355 13.84 -34.25 -10.48
C ASP A 355 13.39 -35.07 -11.71
N GLU A 356 13.95 -36.28 -11.87
CA GLU A 356 13.58 -37.18 -12.96
C GLU A 356 12.07 -37.51 -12.98
N ARG A 357 11.39 -37.42 -11.82
CA ARG A 357 9.95 -37.65 -11.70
C ARG A 357 9.15 -36.48 -12.28
N PHE A 358 9.61 -35.26 -12.13
CA PHE A 358 8.99 -34.09 -12.76
C PHE A 358 9.08 -34.15 -14.29
N VAL A 359 10.23 -34.56 -14.85
CA VAL A 359 10.38 -34.75 -16.30
C VAL A 359 9.44 -35.84 -16.82
N ALA A 360 9.38 -36.98 -16.14
CA ALA A 360 8.43 -38.04 -16.48
C ALA A 360 6.97 -37.59 -16.35
N TYR A 361 6.64 -36.75 -15.36
CA TYR A 361 5.30 -36.17 -15.23
C TYR A 361 4.92 -35.29 -16.42
N LEU A 362 5.83 -34.44 -16.89
CA LEU A 362 5.60 -33.58 -18.06
C LEU A 362 5.31 -34.40 -19.33
N GLU A 363 5.98 -35.55 -19.49
CA GLU A 363 5.69 -36.50 -20.58
C GLU A 363 4.31 -37.14 -20.44
N VAL A 364 3.91 -37.53 -19.21
CA VAL A 364 2.61 -38.17 -18.94
C VAL A 364 1.43 -37.23 -19.15
N ILE A 365 1.53 -35.96 -18.75
CA ILE A 365 0.46 -34.98 -18.97
C ILE A 365 0.37 -34.50 -20.43
N GLY A 366 1.30 -34.92 -21.29
CA GLY A 366 1.30 -34.59 -22.71
C GLY A 366 1.47 -33.09 -22.97
N ILE A 367 2.33 -32.42 -22.19
CA ILE A 367 2.54 -30.97 -22.33
C ILE A 367 3.09 -30.66 -23.74
N LYS A 368 2.54 -29.64 -24.40
CA LYS A 368 3.02 -29.24 -25.74
C LYS A 368 4.45 -28.71 -25.60
N LYS A 369 5.30 -28.94 -26.61
CA LYS A 369 6.69 -28.45 -26.62
C LYS A 369 6.79 -26.94 -26.32
N ARG A 370 5.87 -26.14 -26.86
CA ARG A 370 5.81 -24.68 -26.60
C ARG A 370 5.57 -24.33 -25.13
N ASP A 371 4.85 -25.20 -24.41
CA ASP A 371 4.48 -24.97 -23.01
C ASP A 371 5.62 -25.43 -22.11
N PHE A 372 6.33 -26.49 -22.51
CA PHE A 372 7.59 -26.88 -21.91
C PHE A 372 8.64 -25.75 -21.99
N ASP A 373 8.79 -25.12 -23.16
CA ASP A 373 9.73 -23.99 -23.35
C ASP A 373 9.38 -22.81 -22.42
N ILE A 374 8.09 -22.57 -22.19
CA ILE A 374 7.63 -21.56 -21.23
C ILE A 374 8.01 -21.96 -19.80
N VAL A 375 7.72 -23.20 -19.37
CA VAL A 375 8.09 -23.71 -18.05
C VAL A 375 9.59 -23.55 -17.82
N ASP A 376 10.41 -23.90 -18.81
CA ASP A 376 11.87 -23.79 -18.75
C ASP A 376 12.34 -22.33 -18.57
N SER A 377 11.73 -21.40 -19.32
CA SER A 377 12.03 -19.96 -19.25
C SER A 377 11.69 -19.36 -17.88
N ILE A 378 10.55 -19.72 -17.31
CA ILE A 378 10.05 -19.12 -16.06
C ILE A 378 10.48 -19.86 -14.80
N TRP A 379 11.04 -21.07 -14.92
CA TRP A 379 11.37 -21.96 -13.80
C TRP A 379 12.13 -21.26 -12.67
N LYS A 380 13.24 -20.61 -13.03
CA LYS A 380 14.13 -19.88 -12.11
C LYS A 380 13.44 -18.75 -11.33
N TYR A 381 12.27 -18.31 -11.79
CA TYR A 381 11.48 -17.25 -11.17
C TYR A 381 10.32 -17.79 -10.31
N CYS A 382 9.96 -19.07 -10.46
CA CYS A 382 8.86 -19.72 -9.75
C CYS A 382 9.30 -20.31 -8.41
N ASN A 383 9.92 -19.49 -7.56
CA ASN A 383 10.39 -19.86 -6.22
C ASN A 383 9.64 -19.10 -5.10
N GLY A 384 8.51 -18.47 -5.44
CA GLY A 384 7.71 -17.67 -4.51
C GLY A 384 8.24 -16.26 -4.25
N SER A 385 9.38 -15.87 -4.84
CA SER A 385 9.98 -14.54 -4.63
C SER A 385 9.47 -13.46 -5.61
N LEU A 386 8.78 -13.86 -6.68
CA LEU A 386 8.26 -13.00 -7.74
C LEU A 386 6.79 -13.33 -8.01
N SER A 387 5.98 -12.29 -8.16
CA SER A 387 4.58 -12.39 -8.56
C SER A 387 4.44 -12.71 -10.04
N LEU A 388 3.28 -13.20 -10.48
CA LEU A 388 3.00 -13.46 -11.90
C LEU A 388 3.34 -12.28 -12.82
N ARG A 389 3.03 -11.05 -12.39
CA ARG A 389 3.37 -9.83 -13.11
C ARG A 389 4.88 -9.65 -13.27
N GLU A 390 5.63 -9.77 -12.17
CA GLU A 390 7.09 -9.63 -12.19
C GLU A 390 7.77 -10.73 -13.01
N ILE A 391 7.22 -11.94 -13.01
CA ILE A 391 7.71 -13.04 -13.86
C ILE A 391 7.46 -12.72 -15.32
N SER A 392 6.26 -12.22 -15.66
CA SER A 392 5.90 -11.83 -17.02
C SER A 392 6.85 -10.77 -17.58
N GLU A 393 7.11 -9.71 -16.81
CA GLU A 393 8.01 -8.62 -17.19
C GLU A 393 9.47 -9.09 -17.38
N ARG A 394 9.93 -10.08 -16.59
CA ARG A 394 11.32 -10.58 -16.65
C ARG A 394 11.56 -11.66 -17.70
N SER A 395 10.53 -12.45 -18.01
CA SER A 395 10.62 -13.56 -18.95
C SER A 395 10.14 -13.19 -20.35
N ASP A 396 9.53 -12.02 -20.52
CA ASP A 396 8.86 -11.59 -21.76
C ASP A 396 7.74 -12.55 -22.20
N VAL A 397 7.20 -13.34 -21.25
CA VAL A 397 6.06 -14.22 -21.47
C VAL A 397 4.81 -13.57 -20.87
N PRO A 398 3.67 -13.47 -21.60
CA PRO A 398 2.45 -12.87 -21.07
C PRO A 398 1.94 -13.58 -19.81
N ALA A 399 1.52 -12.83 -18.79
CA ALA A 399 1.04 -13.35 -17.50
C ALA A 399 -0.12 -14.35 -17.65
N GLN A 400 -1.04 -14.11 -18.58
CA GLN A 400 -2.11 -15.06 -18.93
C GLN A 400 -1.54 -16.42 -19.34
N ARG A 401 -0.52 -16.43 -20.21
CA ARG A 401 0.08 -17.66 -20.71
C ARG A 401 0.85 -18.39 -19.61
N ILE A 402 1.55 -17.64 -18.75
CA ILE A 402 2.22 -18.19 -17.58
C ILE A 402 1.20 -18.89 -16.67
N LEU A 403 0.10 -18.22 -16.35
CA LEU A 403 -0.95 -18.76 -15.49
C LEU A 403 -1.58 -20.03 -16.08
N GLU A 404 -1.93 -20.03 -17.37
CA GLU A 404 -2.49 -21.19 -18.07
C GLU A 404 -1.56 -22.40 -17.99
N VAL A 405 -0.26 -22.20 -18.26
CA VAL A 405 0.75 -23.27 -18.22
C VAL A 405 0.94 -23.78 -16.79
N LEU A 406 1.09 -22.90 -15.82
CA LEU A 406 1.28 -23.29 -14.41
C LEU A 406 0.05 -23.99 -13.83
N ARG A 407 -1.17 -23.60 -14.22
CA ARG A 407 -2.39 -24.32 -13.82
C ARG A 407 -2.47 -25.72 -14.44
N ALA A 408 -2.00 -25.88 -15.68
CA ALA A 408 -1.94 -27.20 -16.33
C ALA A 408 -0.98 -28.17 -15.61
N LEU A 409 0.01 -27.65 -14.88
CA LEU A 409 0.90 -28.46 -14.04
C LEU A 409 0.24 -28.96 -12.75
N GLY A 410 -0.93 -28.42 -12.37
CA GLY A 410 -1.73 -28.89 -11.24
C GLY A 410 -0.97 -28.81 -9.91
N ASN A 411 -0.92 -29.93 -9.18
CA ASN A 411 -0.37 -30.01 -7.82
C ASN A 411 1.14 -29.77 -7.73
N HIS A 412 1.85 -29.70 -8.86
CA HIS A 412 3.29 -29.37 -8.90
C HIS A 412 3.57 -27.88 -8.75
N VAL A 413 2.54 -27.04 -8.76
CA VAL A 413 2.65 -25.60 -8.51
C VAL A 413 1.89 -25.26 -7.24
N LYS A 414 2.62 -24.73 -6.26
CA LYS A 414 2.04 -24.14 -5.05
C LYS A 414 1.86 -22.65 -5.28
N TRP A 415 0.65 -22.15 -5.03
CA TRP A 415 0.33 -20.73 -5.15
C TRP A 415 0.39 -20.09 -3.76
N LEU A 416 1.40 -19.26 -3.55
CA LEU A 416 1.55 -18.50 -2.32
C LEU A 416 0.96 -17.09 -2.51
N LYS A 417 0.40 -16.56 -1.43
CA LYS A 417 -0.20 -15.22 -1.34
C LYS A 417 0.72 -14.21 -0.66
N GLU A 418 1.80 -14.73 -0.06
CA GLU A 418 2.87 -13.98 0.57
C GLU A 418 4.19 -14.29 -0.14
N ARG A 419 5.01 -13.26 -0.30
CA ARG A 419 6.31 -13.39 -0.95
C ARG A 419 7.27 -14.19 -0.08
N VAL A 420 7.86 -15.23 -0.65
CA VAL A 420 8.95 -15.99 -0.01
C VAL A 420 10.26 -15.26 -0.23
N LEU A 421 10.91 -14.86 0.87
CA LEU A 421 12.27 -14.34 0.87
C LEU A 421 13.23 -15.50 1.16
N SER A 422 13.40 -16.41 0.20
CA SER A 422 14.42 -17.45 0.32
C SER A 422 15.80 -16.83 0.15
N HIS A 423 16.69 -17.02 1.12
CA HIS A 423 18.12 -16.79 0.93
C HIS A 423 18.58 -17.59 -0.28
N VAL A 424 18.91 -16.92 -1.38
CA VAL A 424 19.87 -17.49 -2.32
C VAL A 424 21.21 -17.35 -1.60
N ARG A 425 21.65 -18.42 -0.94
CA ARG A 425 23.04 -18.54 -0.49
C ARG A 425 23.95 -18.66 -1.69
#